data_AF-A0A9D7HNE3-F1
#
_entry.id   AF-A0A9D7HNE3-F1
#
_cell.length_a   1.000
_cell.length_b   1.000
_cell.length_c   1.000
_cell.angle_alpha   90.00
_cell.angle_beta   90.00
_cell.angle_gamma   90.00
#
_symmetry.space_group_name_H-M   'P 1'
#
loop_
_entity.id
_entity.type
_entity.pdbx_description
1 polymer ?
#
loop_
_entity_poly.entity_id
_entity_poly.type
_entity_poly.pdbx_seq_one_letter_code
_entity_poly.pdbx_strand_id
1 'polypeptide(L)'
;MEDHLQRHPVRTGAQRAAHRGRLAQSRATALSRCVLADGVPAQLTCRHDGAGVARFALLLLDTGILPPKRWVRSERRLKQACAESFSEWIGTQTGPLQVLQPRFGAQIRVHMGSGGPEHSLTLGWASDKTAWITIGPCIRVLEALHPGLGRTVMHALHRGGFNSIPIFSFDYQLDICECYFWGGCTSEREYLEAFGLDEDEAEGYLSEVLSREDVLRETPEDVFRQMRGPAIPDESLREIADGSLLYAVRRIAELLLDVGRIGTVGIAEGFHDHHRDQGGEFVGFGAIVQWSDSDLTGEVAERYGGAACESGTDYWDAGSVGVDIEDSEDFARTLDELRPMLRLIRILDELLWLASDPEWSIETLEQP
;
A
#
# COMPACT_ATOMS: atom_id res chain seq x y z
N MET A 1 27.35 -1.77 -7.60
CA MET A 1 28.29 -2.57 -8.42
C MET A 1 28.92 -3.60 -7.50
N GLU A 2 28.90 -4.87 -7.92
CA GLU A 2 29.42 -6.08 -7.27
C GLU A 2 28.53 -6.78 -6.21
N ASP A 3 27.83 -7.80 -6.75
CA ASP A 3 27.81 -9.19 -6.30
C ASP A 3 26.70 -9.67 -5.35
N HIS A 4 25.58 -10.12 -5.95
CA HIS A 4 24.80 -11.25 -5.43
C HIS A 4 24.04 -11.97 -6.56
N LEU A 5 24.78 -12.70 -7.40
CA LEU A 5 24.25 -13.79 -8.21
C LEU A 5 24.08 -15.03 -7.33
N GLN A 6 22.86 -15.31 -6.85
CA GLN A 6 22.53 -16.61 -6.25
C GLN A 6 21.63 -17.44 -7.18
N ARG A 7 22.20 -18.58 -7.61
CA ARG A 7 21.59 -19.64 -8.39
C ARG A 7 20.66 -20.46 -7.50
N HIS A 8 19.40 -20.62 -7.87
CA HIS A 8 18.47 -21.55 -7.22
C HIS A 8 18.37 -22.89 -7.97
N PRO A 9 18.25 -24.03 -7.24
CA PRO A 9 18.23 -25.37 -7.82
C PRO A 9 16.82 -25.79 -8.25
N VAL A 10 16.80 -26.56 -9.35
CA VAL A 10 15.64 -27.25 -9.92
C VAL A 10 15.04 -28.24 -8.91
N ARG A 11 13.77 -28.04 -8.52
CA ARG A 11 12.99 -29.02 -7.75
C ARG A 11 12.22 -29.94 -8.70
N THR A 12 12.62 -31.21 -8.70
CA THR A 12 11.98 -32.30 -9.42
C THR A 12 10.68 -32.73 -8.74
N GLY A 13 9.67 -33.02 -9.57
CA GLY A 13 8.37 -33.51 -9.13
C GLY A 13 8.46 -34.95 -8.63
N ALA A 14 8.21 -35.16 -7.34
CA ALA A 14 7.79 -36.45 -6.77
C ALA A 14 7.42 -36.30 -5.29
N GLN A 15 6.35 -35.57 -4.93
CA GLN A 15 5.85 -35.56 -3.54
C GLN A 15 4.40 -35.04 -3.33
N ARG A 16 3.50 -35.23 -4.31
CA ARG A 16 2.07 -34.83 -4.21
C ARG A 16 1.07 -35.99 -4.27
N ALA A 17 1.45 -37.18 -3.81
CA ALA A 17 0.59 -38.37 -3.84
C ALA A 17 0.53 -39.09 -2.49
N ALA A 18 0.10 -38.40 -1.41
CA ALA A 18 -0.17 -39.05 -0.13
C ALA A 18 -1.08 -38.23 0.81
N HIS A 19 -2.23 -37.71 0.35
CA HIS A 19 -3.29 -37.30 1.29
C HIS A 19 -4.70 -37.32 0.70
N ARG A 20 -5.01 -38.36 -0.09
CA ARG A 20 -6.38 -38.73 -0.43
C ARG A 20 -6.72 -40.03 0.29
N GLY A 21 -7.40 -39.95 1.42
CA GLY A 21 -7.90 -41.13 2.08
C GLY A 21 -8.43 -40.92 3.49
N ARG A 22 -9.73 -40.59 3.55
CA ARG A 22 -10.66 -40.84 4.68
C ARG A 22 -10.59 -39.86 5.84
N LEU A 23 -11.60 -39.00 5.92
CA LEU A 23 -12.58 -39.03 7.00
C LEU A 23 -13.89 -38.40 6.48
N ALA A 24 -14.70 -39.25 5.84
CA ALA A 24 -16.11 -39.01 5.76
C ALA A 24 -16.73 -39.40 7.10
N GLN A 25 -17.37 -38.43 7.79
CA GLN A 25 -18.73 -38.55 8.33
C GLN A 25 -19.00 -37.41 9.31
N SER A 26 -19.72 -36.39 8.84
CA SER A 26 -20.73 -35.71 9.65
C SER A 26 -21.81 -35.14 8.72
N ARG A 27 -22.90 -35.90 8.65
CA ARG A 27 -24.26 -35.59 8.17
C ARG A 27 -24.47 -34.27 7.42
N ALA A 28 -24.43 -34.37 6.09
CA ALA A 28 -25.19 -33.48 5.21
C ALA A 28 -26.69 -33.77 5.37
N THR A 29 -27.45 -32.85 5.95
CA THR A 29 -28.86 -32.70 5.59
C THR A 29 -28.90 -32.21 4.15
N ALA A 30 -29.08 -33.14 3.22
CA ALA A 30 -29.29 -32.83 1.82
C ALA A 30 -30.55 -31.97 1.68
N LEU A 31 -30.36 -30.66 1.45
CA LEU A 31 -31.38 -29.84 0.83
C LEU A 31 -31.63 -30.44 -0.56
N SER A 32 -32.78 -31.07 -0.72
CA SER A 32 -33.27 -31.58 -1.99
C SER A 32 -33.28 -30.42 -2.98
N ARG A 33 -32.41 -30.49 -4.01
CA ARG A 33 -32.40 -29.52 -5.11
C ARG A 33 -33.81 -29.47 -5.70
N CYS A 34 -34.37 -28.28 -5.83
CA CYS A 34 -35.59 -28.06 -6.62
C CYS A 34 -35.36 -28.63 -8.02
N VAL A 35 -36.13 -29.65 -8.40
CA VAL A 35 -36.19 -30.16 -9.76
C VAL A 35 -37.17 -29.27 -10.52
N LEU A 36 -36.66 -28.50 -11.48
CA LEU A 36 -37.48 -27.70 -12.38
C LEU A 36 -38.25 -28.62 -13.33
N ALA A 37 -39.51 -28.30 -13.63
CA ALA A 37 -40.37 -29.12 -14.49
C ALA A 37 -39.89 -29.17 -15.95
N ASP A 38 -40.18 -30.28 -16.64
CA ASP A 38 -39.90 -30.49 -18.07
C ASP A 38 -40.62 -29.42 -18.91
N GLY A 39 -39.91 -28.34 -19.24
CA GLY A 39 -40.46 -27.16 -19.90
C GLY A 39 -39.88 -25.84 -19.38
N VAL A 40 -39.15 -25.85 -18.26
CA VAL A 40 -38.30 -24.74 -17.86
C VAL A 40 -37.02 -24.78 -18.70
N PRO A 41 -36.62 -23.68 -19.38
CA PRO A 41 -35.41 -23.66 -20.17
C PRO A 41 -34.20 -24.14 -19.35
N ALA A 42 -33.47 -25.13 -19.86
CA ALA A 42 -32.28 -25.68 -19.21
C ALA A 42 -31.15 -24.65 -19.02
N GLN A 43 -31.26 -23.50 -19.70
CA GLN A 43 -30.40 -22.34 -19.55
C GLN A 43 -31.23 -21.06 -19.49
N LEU A 44 -31.09 -20.34 -18.39
CA LEU A 44 -31.38 -18.91 -18.32
C LEU A 44 -30.12 -18.17 -18.78
N THR A 45 -30.05 -17.78 -20.05
CA THR A 45 -29.01 -16.86 -20.49
C THR A 45 -29.42 -15.44 -20.12
N CYS A 46 -28.79 -14.90 -19.08
CA CYS A 46 -28.87 -13.47 -18.81
C CYS A 46 -28.11 -12.76 -19.94
N ARG A 47 -28.75 -11.81 -20.63
CA ARG A 47 -28.14 -11.05 -21.73
C ARG A 47 -27.11 -10.00 -21.26
N HIS A 48 -26.83 -9.90 -19.96
CA HIS A 48 -26.00 -8.87 -19.35
C HIS A 48 -25.18 -9.44 -18.18
N ASP A 49 -24.03 -8.80 -17.89
CA ASP A 49 -22.99 -9.12 -16.89
C ASP A 49 -23.45 -9.36 -15.43
N GLY A 50 -24.76 -9.44 -15.17
CA GLY A 50 -25.35 -9.66 -13.86
C GLY A 50 -25.06 -11.03 -13.23
N ALA A 51 -24.60 -12.01 -14.00
CA ALA A 51 -24.17 -13.31 -13.46
C ALA A 51 -22.95 -13.15 -12.54
N GLY A 52 -21.95 -12.37 -12.96
CA GLY A 52 -20.79 -12.06 -12.14
C GLY A 52 -21.14 -11.29 -10.87
N VAL A 53 -22.03 -10.28 -10.97
CA VAL A 53 -22.52 -9.53 -9.81
C VAL A 53 -23.23 -10.43 -8.81
N ALA A 54 -24.06 -11.36 -9.30
CA ALA A 54 -24.74 -12.34 -8.45
C ALA A 54 -23.75 -13.28 -7.77
N ARG A 55 -22.69 -13.74 -8.46
CA ARG A 55 -21.63 -14.57 -7.87
C ARG A 55 -20.88 -13.82 -6.78
N PHE A 56 -20.45 -12.58 -7.03
CA PHE A 56 -19.83 -11.76 -6.00
C PHE A 56 -20.76 -11.53 -4.80
N ALA A 57 -22.05 -11.30 -5.04
CA ALA A 57 -23.03 -11.17 -3.97
C ALA A 57 -23.17 -12.46 -3.13
N LEU A 58 -23.07 -13.65 -3.75
CA LEU A 58 -23.05 -14.92 -3.05
C LEU A 58 -21.80 -15.07 -2.17
N LEU A 59 -20.62 -14.72 -2.70
CA LEU A 59 -19.37 -14.71 -1.90
C LEU A 59 -19.49 -13.79 -0.67
N LEU A 60 -20.07 -12.60 -0.84
CA LEU A 60 -20.31 -11.67 0.28
C LEU A 60 -21.36 -12.21 1.27
N LEU A 61 -22.38 -12.96 0.81
CA LEU A 61 -23.35 -13.62 1.70
C LEU A 61 -22.70 -14.73 2.51
N ASP A 62 -21.91 -15.58 1.86
CA ASP A 62 -21.26 -16.74 2.48
C ASP A 62 -20.25 -16.33 3.55
N THR A 63 -19.59 -15.18 3.35
CA THR A 63 -18.67 -14.57 4.31
C THR A 63 -19.36 -13.69 5.37
N GLY A 64 -20.68 -13.50 5.25
CA GLY A 64 -21.48 -12.68 6.16
C GLY A 64 -21.29 -11.17 5.99
N ILE A 65 -20.57 -10.72 4.95
CA ILE A 65 -20.39 -9.30 4.65
C ILE A 65 -21.69 -8.68 4.12
N LEU A 66 -22.37 -9.36 3.18
CA LEU A 66 -23.67 -8.93 2.67
C LEU A 66 -24.78 -9.53 3.56
N PRO A 67 -25.57 -8.72 4.28
CA PRO A 67 -26.69 -9.25 5.07
C PRO A 67 -27.79 -9.80 4.15
N PRO A 68 -28.44 -10.95 4.45
CA PRO A 68 -29.51 -11.52 3.62
C PRO A 68 -30.65 -10.55 3.32
N LYS A 69 -30.96 -9.62 4.25
CA LYS A 69 -31.98 -8.58 4.07
C LYS A 69 -31.67 -7.54 2.98
N ARG A 70 -30.40 -7.38 2.58
CA ARG A 70 -29.96 -6.48 1.51
C ARG A 70 -29.96 -7.17 0.13
N TRP A 71 -30.26 -8.47 0.07
CA TRP A 71 -30.37 -9.19 -1.20
C TRP A 71 -31.55 -8.70 -2.04
N VAL A 72 -31.29 -8.40 -3.31
CA VAL A 72 -32.28 -7.87 -4.25
C VAL A 72 -32.09 -8.46 -5.64
N ARG A 73 -33.19 -8.65 -6.38
CA ARG A 73 -33.15 -9.22 -7.74
C ARG A 73 -32.68 -8.24 -8.82
N SER A 74 -32.74 -6.94 -8.55
CA SER A 74 -32.30 -5.92 -9.51
C SER A 74 -30.78 -5.85 -9.52
N GLU A 75 -30.15 -6.12 -10.66
CA GLU A 75 -28.69 -6.08 -10.81
C GLU A 75 -28.08 -4.77 -10.32
N ARG A 76 -28.59 -3.62 -10.77
CA ARG A 76 -28.13 -2.29 -10.33
C ARG A 76 -28.17 -2.14 -8.81
N ARG A 77 -29.29 -2.55 -8.18
CA ARG A 77 -29.45 -2.46 -6.72
C ARG A 77 -28.60 -3.49 -5.98
N LEU A 78 -28.37 -4.66 -6.58
CA LEU A 78 -27.51 -5.71 -6.01
C LEU A 78 -26.06 -5.25 -6.01
N LYS A 79 -25.58 -4.69 -7.13
CA LYS A 79 -24.25 -4.06 -7.22
C LYS A 79 -24.07 -2.99 -6.14
N GLN A 80 -25.06 -2.11 -5.96
CA GLN A 80 -25.03 -1.10 -4.91
C GLN A 80 -25.00 -1.73 -3.50
N ALA A 81 -25.83 -2.73 -3.23
CA ALA A 81 -25.84 -3.42 -1.94
C ALA A 81 -24.52 -4.14 -1.63
N CYS A 82 -23.87 -4.75 -2.64
CA CYS A 82 -22.55 -5.33 -2.51
C CYS A 82 -21.49 -4.28 -2.21
N ALA A 83 -21.47 -3.18 -2.95
CA ALA A 83 -20.54 -2.07 -2.72
C ALA A 83 -20.69 -1.49 -1.31
N GLU A 84 -21.91 -1.15 -0.89
CA GLU A 84 -22.19 -0.62 0.45
C GLU A 84 -21.75 -1.60 1.55
N SER A 85 -22.05 -2.89 1.41
CA SER A 85 -21.71 -3.89 2.43
C SER A 85 -20.21 -4.16 2.49
N PHE A 86 -19.51 -4.16 1.34
CA PHE A 86 -18.07 -4.32 1.28
C PHE A 86 -17.34 -3.09 1.84
N SER A 87 -17.80 -1.87 1.50
CA SER A 87 -17.29 -0.64 2.09
C SER A 87 -17.52 -0.57 3.59
N GLU A 88 -18.69 -0.98 4.08
CA GLU A 88 -18.96 -1.08 5.52
C GLU A 88 -18.00 -2.08 6.18
N TRP A 89 -17.77 -3.26 5.58
CA TRP A 89 -16.81 -4.24 6.10
C TRP A 89 -15.39 -3.66 6.17
N ILE A 90 -14.89 -3.00 5.12
CA ILE A 90 -13.60 -2.30 5.13
C ILE A 90 -13.56 -1.28 6.27
N GLY A 91 -14.59 -0.45 6.39
CA GLY A 91 -14.69 0.58 7.43
C GLY A 91 -14.66 0.01 8.85
N THR A 92 -15.17 -1.20 9.08
CA THR A 92 -15.03 -1.86 10.39
C THR A 92 -13.61 -2.32 10.70
N GLN A 93 -12.77 -2.54 9.68
CA GLN A 93 -11.37 -2.94 9.86
C GLN A 93 -10.44 -1.73 9.99
N THR A 94 -10.68 -0.67 9.20
CA THR A 94 -9.86 0.54 9.20
C THR A 94 -10.26 1.54 10.29
N GLY A 95 -11.52 1.53 10.73
CA GLY A 95 -12.07 2.62 11.54
C GLY A 95 -12.09 3.95 10.77
N PRO A 96 -12.34 5.08 11.47
CA PRO A 96 -12.23 6.40 10.87
C PRO A 96 -10.76 6.76 10.64
N LEU A 97 -10.41 7.08 9.41
CA LEU A 97 -9.09 7.56 9.01
C LEU A 97 -9.07 9.09 9.03
N GLN A 98 -7.96 9.69 9.45
CA GLN A 98 -7.77 11.15 9.59
C GLN A 98 -6.98 11.75 8.42
N VAL A 99 -6.08 10.97 7.83
CA VAL A 99 -5.06 11.42 6.90
C VAL A 99 -5.20 10.70 5.58
N LEU A 100 -5.05 9.37 5.60
CA LEU A 100 -5.09 8.52 4.42
C LEU A 100 -6.52 8.35 3.91
N GLN A 101 -6.68 8.43 2.59
CA GLN A 101 -7.97 8.25 1.92
C GLN A 101 -7.89 7.10 0.92
N PRO A 102 -7.77 5.84 1.39
CA PRO A 102 -7.70 4.70 0.50
C PRO A 102 -9.04 4.45 -0.20
N ARG A 103 -8.98 4.12 -1.50
CA ARG A 103 -10.11 3.59 -2.27
C ARG A 103 -9.94 2.10 -2.47
N PHE A 104 -11.04 1.36 -2.32
CA PHE A 104 -11.08 -0.08 -2.55
C PHE A 104 -12.14 -0.40 -3.60
N GLY A 105 -11.83 -1.35 -4.47
CA GLY A 105 -12.70 -1.76 -5.56
C GLY A 105 -12.74 -3.26 -5.74
N ALA A 106 -13.88 -3.75 -6.23
CA ALA A 106 -14.03 -5.09 -6.74
C ALA A 106 -14.35 -5.00 -8.24
N GLN A 107 -13.47 -5.52 -9.09
CA GLN A 107 -13.64 -5.56 -10.53
C GLN A 107 -14.01 -6.99 -10.94
N ILE A 108 -15.14 -7.12 -11.64
CA ILE A 108 -15.55 -8.39 -12.25
C ILE A 108 -15.29 -8.27 -13.76
N ARG A 109 -14.54 -9.20 -14.33
CA ARG A 109 -14.30 -9.27 -15.78
C ARG A 109 -14.93 -10.54 -16.36
N VAL A 110 -15.49 -10.42 -17.57
CA VAL A 110 -16.07 -11.54 -18.31
C VAL A 110 -15.07 -12.02 -19.35
N HIS A 111 -14.81 -13.33 -19.39
CA HIS A 111 -13.90 -13.94 -20.37
C HIS A 111 -14.71 -14.55 -21.54
N MET A 112 -14.47 -14.06 -22.75
CA MET A 112 -15.09 -14.58 -23.97
C MET A 112 -14.19 -15.64 -24.62
N GLY A 113 -14.35 -16.93 -24.28
CA GLY A 113 -13.60 -18.02 -24.93
C GLY A 113 -13.26 -19.24 -24.06
N SER A 114 -13.00 -20.39 -24.71
CA SER A 114 -13.08 -21.74 -24.14
C SER A 114 -11.93 -22.17 -23.21
N GLY A 115 -12.26 -22.43 -21.95
CA GLY A 115 -11.49 -23.33 -21.06
C GLY A 115 -11.30 -22.87 -19.62
N GLY A 116 -11.53 -21.59 -19.32
CA GLY A 116 -11.41 -21.01 -17.97
C GLY A 116 -12.74 -20.57 -17.35
N PRO A 117 -12.74 -20.11 -16.09
CA PRO A 117 -13.93 -19.56 -15.46
C PRO A 117 -14.47 -18.38 -16.27
N GLU A 118 -15.80 -18.35 -16.45
CA GLU A 118 -16.50 -17.35 -17.28
C GLU A 118 -16.30 -15.92 -16.76
N HIS A 119 -16.07 -15.79 -15.45
CA HIS A 119 -15.88 -14.52 -14.77
C HIS A 119 -14.62 -14.60 -13.90
N SER A 120 -13.87 -13.50 -13.81
CA SER A 120 -12.82 -13.30 -12.80
C SER A 120 -13.18 -12.15 -11.87
N LEU A 121 -12.73 -12.25 -10.62
CA LEU A 121 -12.85 -11.19 -9.62
C LEU A 121 -11.45 -10.69 -9.27
N THR A 122 -11.29 -9.37 -9.23
CA THR A 122 -10.07 -8.72 -8.73
C THR A 122 -10.49 -7.75 -7.64
N LEU A 123 -9.87 -7.86 -6.47
CA LEU A 123 -9.95 -6.85 -5.43
C LEU A 123 -8.74 -5.94 -5.58
N GLY A 124 -8.96 -4.63 -5.69
CA GLY A 124 -7.90 -3.65 -5.86
C GLY A 124 -8.02 -2.51 -4.88
N TRP A 125 -6.90 -1.86 -4.58
CA TRP A 125 -6.86 -0.67 -3.75
C TRP A 125 -5.81 0.31 -4.24
N ALA A 126 -6.05 1.58 -3.93
CA ALA A 126 -5.19 2.70 -4.29
C ALA A 126 -5.50 3.86 -3.34
N SER A 127 -4.79 4.98 -3.47
CA SER A 127 -5.26 6.22 -2.85
C SER A 127 -6.36 6.88 -3.70
N ASP A 128 -7.34 7.51 -3.05
CA ASP A 128 -8.29 8.44 -3.68
C ASP A 128 -7.67 9.84 -3.80
N LYS A 129 -6.94 10.26 -2.76
CA LYS A 129 -6.25 11.55 -2.69
C LYS A 129 -4.93 11.42 -1.96
N THR A 130 -3.95 12.17 -2.40
CA THR A 130 -2.66 12.26 -1.72
C THR A 130 -2.74 13.32 -0.62
N ALA A 131 -2.46 12.90 0.62
CA ALA A 131 -2.32 13.82 1.75
C ALA A 131 -0.93 14.47 1.76
N TRP A 132 -0.85 15.71 2.23
CA TRP A 132 0.39 16.49 2.33
C TRP A 132 0.65 16.79 3.80
N ILE A 133 1.80 16.36 4.30
CA ILE A 133 2.02 16.24 5.74
C ILE A 133 3.44 16.63 6.11
N THR A 134 3.58 17.60 6.99
CA THR A 134 4.89 18.00 7.54
C THR A 134 5.14 17.28 8.86
N ILE A 135 6.24 16.54 8.95
CA ILE A 135 6.60 15.76 10.15
C ILE A 135 7.98 16.09 10.73
N GLY A 136 8.80 16.90 10.06
CA GLY A 136 10.16 17.21 10.53
C GLY A 136 10.25 17.74 11.98
N PRO A 137 9.33 18.61 12.45
CA PRO A 137 9.28 19.00 13.86
C PRO A 137 9.14 17.79 14.81
N CYS A 138 8.22 16.87 14.53
CA CYS A 138 8.03 15.65 15.30
C CYS A 138 9.31 14.80 15.28
N ILE A 139 9.87 14.53 14.10
CA ILE A 139 11.07 13.70 13.96
C ILE A 139 12.24 14.28 14.77
N ARG A 140 12.45 15.60 14.75
CA ARG A 140 13.48 16.26 15.57
C ARG A 140 13.27 16.03 17.05
N VAL A 141 12.04 16.22 17.53
CA VAL A 141 11.70 16.05 18.96
C VAL A 141 11.86 14.59 19.38
N LEU A 142 11.35 13.64 18.59
CA LEU A 142 11.48 12.21 18.87
C LEU A 142 12.94 11.78 18.96
N GLU A 143 13.78 12.23 18.04
CA GLU A 143 15.22 11.92 18.04
C GLU A 143 15.98 12.57 19.20
N ALA A 144 15.57 13.76 19.65
CA ALA A 144 16.15 14.41 20.82
C ALA A 144 15.77 13.70 22.13
N LEU A 145 14.53 13.21 22.24
CA LEU A 145 14.05 12.49 23.42
C LEU A 145 14.56 11.05 23.47
N HIS A 146 14.51 10.35 22.33
CA HIS A 146 14.87 8.94 22.19
C HIS A 146 15.61 8.73 20.86
N PRO A 147 16.95 8.73 20.87
CA PRO A 147 17.74 8.56 19.65
C PRO A 147 17.34 7.31 18.84
N GLY A 148 17.04 7.50 17.55
CA GLY A 148 16.58 6.48 16.63
C GLY A 148 15.06 6.26 16.57
N LEU A 149 14.27 6.90 17.44
CA LEU A 149 12.80 6.77 17.41
C LEU A 149 12.19 7.42 16.16
N GLY A 150 12.62 8.63 15.79
CA GLY A 150 12.17 9.30 14.57
C GLY A 150 12.57 8.52 13.31
N ARG A 151 13.79 7.98 13.26
CA ARG A 151 14.18 7.03 12.22
C ARG A 151 13.26 5.82 12.18
N THR A 152 12.90 5.26 13.34
CA THR A 152 12.01 4.10 13.40
C THR A 152 10.61 4.41 12.87
N VAL A 153 10.12 5.64 13.07
CA VAL A 153 8.91 6.14 12.42
C VAL A 153 9.05 6.09 10.89
N MET A 154 10.14 6.62 10.32
CA MET A 154 10.36 6.57 8.87
C MET A 154 10.39 5.13 8.32
N HIS A 155 11.10 4.22 9.00
CA HIS A 155 11.12 2.80 8.63
C HIS A 155 9.72 2.17 8.62
N ALA A 156 8.89 2.50 9.61
CA ALA A 156 7.53 2.00 9.69
C ALA A 156 6.64 2.58 8.58
N LEU A 157 6.79 3.87 8.24
CA LEU A 157 6.08 4.50 7.12
C LEU A 157 6.47 3.87 5.78
N HIS A 158 7.76 3.63 5.53
CA HIS A 158 8.22 3.00 4.29
C HIS A 158 7.75 1.56 4.17
N ARG A 159 8.08 0.74 5.17
CA ARG A 159 7.74 -0.70 5.16
C ARG A 159 6.24 -0.88 5.19
N GLY A 160 5.55 -0.16 6.08
CA GLY A 160 4.12 -0.25 6.22
C GLY A 160 3.39 0.26 4.98
N GLY A 161 3.82 1.41 4.44
CA GLY A 161 3.23 2.01 3.24
C GLY A 161 3.37 1.10 2.03
N PHE A 162 4.57 0.58 1.77
CA PHE A 162 4.81 -0.36 0.67
C PHE A 162 3.96 -1.64 0.77
N ASN A 163 3.60 -2.07 1.98
CA ASN A 163 2.74 -3.24 2.20
C ASN A 163 1.24 -2.91 2.26
N SER A 164 0.84 -1.66 2.00
CA SER A 164 -0.56 -1.23 2.07
C SER A 164 -0.89 -0.10 1.11
N ILE A 165 -0.66 1.15 1.52
CA ILE A 165 -0.80 2.36 0.72
C ILE A 165 0.55 3.09 0.74
N PRO A 166 1.30 3.11 -0.37
CA PRO A 166 2.64 3.68 -0.36
C PRO A 166 2.67 5.17 -0.02
N ILE A 167 3.74 5.58 0.65
CA ILE A 167 3.97 6.94 1.15
C ILE A 167 5.29 7.40 0.55
N PHE A 168 5.30 8.60 -0.04
CA PHE A 168 6.52 9.26 -0.49
C PHE A 168 7.03 10.16 0.63
N SER A 169 8.32 10.17 0.91
CA SER A 169 8.86 10.90 2.06
C SER A 169 10.15 11.65 1.75
N PHE A 170 10.38 12.69 2.54
CA PHE A 170 11.50 13.62 2.37
C PHE A 170 12.87 12.94 2.32
N ASP A 171 13.04 11.80 2.99
CA ASP A 171 14.32 11.11 3.09
C ASP A 171 14.73 10.37 1.80
N TYR A 172 13.83 10.27 0.82
CA TYR A 172 14.13 9.79 -0.54
C TYR A 172 14.49 10.90 -1.53
N GLN A 173 14.39 12.19 -1.17
CA GLN A 173 14.62 13.29 -2.12
C GLN A 173 15.96 13.15 -2.87
N LEU A 174 17.06 12.95 -2.13
CA LEU A 174 18.38 12.82 -2.75
C LEU A 174 18.51 11.55 -3.61
N ASP A 175 17.93 10.43 -3.19
CA ASP A 175 18.00 9.18 -3.93
C ASP A 175 17.23 9.29 -5.26
N ILE A 176 16.07 9.95 -5.26
CA ILE A 176 15.30 10.24 -6.49
C ILE A 176 16.04 11.23 -7.38
N CYS A 177 16.60 12.30 -6.83
CA CYS A 177 17.39 13.25 -7.62
C CYS A 177 18.60 12.57 -8.28
N GLU A 178 19.35 11.75 -7.53
CA GLU A 178 20.47 10.97 -8.06
C GLU A 178 20.01 10.03 -9.18
N CYS A 179 18.94 9.26 -8.98
CA CYS A 179 18.49 8.28 -9.97
C CYS A 179 17.85 8.91 -11.22
N TYR A 180 17.05 9.97 -11.08
CA TYR A 180 16.20 10.47 -12.18
C TYR A 180 16.64 11.81 -12.74
N PHE A 181 17.30 12.67 -11.95
CA PHE A 181 17.60 14.04 -12.39
C PHE A 181 19.10 14.25 -12.65
N TRP A 182 19.97 13.51 -11.96
CA TRP A 182 21.43 13.65 -12.05
C TRP A 182 22.12 12.43 -12.70
N GLY A 183 21.37 11.57 -13.40
CA GLY A 183 21.93 10.48 -14.19
C GLY A 183 22.78 9.46 -13.40
N GLY A 184 22.47 9.27 -12.12
CA GLY A 184 23.23 8.43 -11.19
C GLY A 184 24.41 9.12 -10.51
N CYS A 185 24.61 10.42 -10.77
CA CYS A 185 25.60 11.25 -10.06
C CYS A 185 25.03 11.83 -8.77
N THR A 186 25.89 12.19 -7.82
CA THR A 186 25.47 12.69 -6.51
C THR A 186 25.00 14.15 -6.52
N SER A 187 25.18 14.85 -7.64
CA SER A 187 24.72 16.22 -7.89
C SER A 187 24.60 16.51 -9.39
N GLU A 188 23.83 17.55 -9.73
CA GLU A 188 23.73 18.11 -11.08
C GLU A 188 25.08 18.61 -11.62
N ARG A 189 25.96 19.12 -10.74
CA ARG A 189 27.30 19.59 -11.14
C ARG A 189 28.20 18.44 -11.54
N GLU A 190 28.19 17.34 -10.77
CA GLU A 190 28.95 16.13 -11.12
C GLU A 190 28.46 15.53 -12.44
N TYR A 191 27.14 15.55 -12.68
CA TYR A 191 26.56 15.15 -13.96
C TYR A 191 27.11 15.99 -15.13
N LEU A 192 27.10 17.32 -15.01
CA LEU A 192 27.66 18.20 -16.04
C LEU A 192 29.13 17.93 -16.34
N GLU A 193 29.94 17.74 -15.29
CA GLU A 193 31.37 17.41 -15.43
C GLU A 193 31.58 16.05 -16.12
N ALA A 194 30.76 15.04 -15.79
CA ALA A 194 30.88 13.70 -16.35
C ALA A 194 30.47 13.63 -17.82
N PHE A 195 29.44 14.37 -18.23
CA PHE A 195 28.89 14.33 -19.58
C PHE A 195 29.45 15.40 -20.52
N GLY A 196 30.14 16.42 -19.98
CA GLY A 196 30.87 17.41 -20.77
C GLY A 196 29.98 18.20 -21.73
N LEU A 197 28.79 18.57 -21.27
CA LEU A 197 27.84 19.38 -22.03
C LEU A 197 28.46 20.72 -22.43
N ASP A 198 28.04 21.27 -23.56
CA ASP A 198 28.43 22.63 -23.93
C ASP A 198 27.72 23.69 -23.06
N GLU A 199 28.11 24.96 -23.19
CA GLU A 199 27.63 26.04 -22.31
C GLU A 199 26.11 26.25 -22.43
N ASP A 200 25.56 26.16 -23.65
CA ASP A 200 24.12 26.34 -23.90
C ASP A 200 23.32 25.12 -23.39
N GLU A 201 23.82 23.91 -23.61
CA GLU A 201 23.23 22.66 -23.10
C GLU A 201 23.26 22.61 -21.57
N ALA A 202 24.36 23.04 -20.95
CA ALA A 202 24.52 23.09 -19.51
C ALA A 202 23.58 24.13 -18.87
N GLU A 203 23.44 25.32 -19.47
CA GLU A 203 22.50 26.34 -18.99
C GLU A 203 21.05 25.84 -19.09
N GLY A 204 20.68 25.22 -20.23
CA GLY A 204 19.37 24.62 -20.42
C GLY A 204 19.07 23.56 -19.34
N TYR A 205 19.97 22.62 -19.13
CA TYR A 205 19.83 21.58 -18.11
C TYR A 205 19.72 22.17 -16.68
N LEU A 206 20.58 23.12 -16.31
CA LEU A 206 20.56 23.73 -14.98
C LEU A 206 19.29 24.54 -14.71
N SER A 207 18.66 25.10 -15.76
CA SER A 207 17.40 25.82 -15.62
C SER A 207 16.22 24.89 -15.30
N GLU A 208 16.33 23.61 -15.66
CA GLU A 208 15.26 22.62 -15.53
C GLU A 208 15.50 21.64 -14.37
N VAL A 209 16.73 21.44 -13.90
CA VAL A 209 17.05 20.43 -12.87
C VAL A 209 16.90 20.98 -11.44
N LEU A 210 16.50 20.12 -10.50
CA LEU A 210 16.60 20.43 -9.08
C LEU A 210 18.07 20.32 -8.64
N SER A 211 18.63 21.39 -8.07
CA SER A 211 20.01 21.36 -7.59
C SER A 211 20.12 20.66 -6.23
N ARG A 212 21.26 19.99 -5.98
CA ARG A 212 21.55 19.40 -4.67
C ARG A 212 21.56 20.46 -3.58
N GLU A 213 22.05 21.66 -3.91
CA GLU A 213 22.13 22.80 -2.99
C GLU A 213 20.73 23.23 -2.53
N ASP A 214 19.75 23.25 -3.43
CA ASP A 214 18.37 23.62 -3.09
C ASP A 214 17.70 22.59 -2.19
N VAL A 215 17.91 21.29 -2.46
CA VAL A 215 17.39 20.21 -1.60
C VAL A 215 18.00 20.31 -0.20
N LEU A 216 19.32 20.48 -0.10
CA LEU A 216 20.05 20.51 1.18
C LEU A 216 19.80 21.79 2.00
N ARG A 217 19.40 22.88 1.33
CA ARG A 217 19.01 24.13 2.00
C ARG A 217 17.76 23.95 2.85
N GLU A 218 16.80 23.17 2.39
CA GLU A 218 15.52 22.95 3.08
C GLU A 218 15.55 21.69 3.97
N THR A 219 16.23 20.62 3.53
CA THR A 219 16.43 19.39 4.31
C THR A 219 17.92 19.16 4.54
N PRO A 220 18.45 19.42 5.75
CA PRO A 220 19.89 19.30 6.02
C PRO A 220 20.45 17.89 5.78
N GLU A 221 21.72 17.80 5.34
CA GLU A 221 22.37 16.53 5.01
C GLU A 221 22.48 15.54 6.19
N ASP A 222 22.62 16.06 7.40
CA ASP A 222 22.62 15.25 8.62
C ASP A 222 21.27 14.59 8.87
N VAL A 223 20.15 15.21 8.50
CA VAL A 223 18.82 14.61 8.59
C VAL A 223 18.73 13.37 7.69
N PHE A 224 19.14 13.49 6.42
CA PHE A 224 19.22 12.33 5.51
C PHE A 224 20.08 11.21 6.08
N ARG A 225 21.26 11.54 6.61
CA ARG A 225 22.15 10.55 7.25
C ARG A 225 21.54 9.93 8.49
N GLN A 226 20.79 10.68 9.28
CA GLN A 226 20.16 10.19 10.50
C GLN A 226 19.03 9.20 10.21
N MET A 227 18.29 9.39 9.11
CA MET A 227 17.25 8.46 8.66
C MET A 227 17.85 7.16 8.11
N ARG A 228 19.11 7.20 7.65
CA ARG A 228 19.87 6.00 7.24
C ARG A 228 20.34 5.22 8.49
N GLY A 229 19.85 4.00 8.65
CA GLY A 229 20.26 3.11 9.74
C GLY A 229 19.16 2.16 10.16
N PRO A 230 19.42 1.22 11.09
CA PRO A 230 18.40 0.29 11.56
C PRO A 230 17.39 0.98 12.49
N ALA A 231 16.13 0.55 12.41
CA ALA A 231 15.12 0.82 13.44
C ALA A 231 15.62 0.37 14.83
N ILE A 232 15.15 1.03 15.89
CA ILE A 232 15.48 0.62 17.25
C ILE A 232 14.77 -0.70 17.60
N PRO A 233 15.33 -1.53 18.51
CA PRO A 233 14.74 -2.82 18.86
C PRO A 233 13.38 -2.69 19.56
N ASP A 234 12.54 -3.72 19.41
CA ASP A 234 11.24 -3.82 20.09
C ASP A 234 11.32 -3.65 21.62
N GLU A 235 12.40 -4.12 22.25
CA GLU A 235 12.60 -3.96 23.70
C GLU A 235 12.67 -2.48 24.07
N SER A 236 13.45 -1.69 23.34
CA SER A 236 13.53 -0.24 23.52
C SER A 236 12.19 0.45 23.22
N LEU A 237 11.44 0.00 22.21
CA LEU A 237 10.10 0.54 21.96
C LEU A 237 9.14 0.27 23.12
N ARG A 238 9.20 -0.91 23.75
CA ARG A 238 8.39 -1.22 24.94
C ARG A 238 8.79 -0.37 26.13
N GLU A 239 10.08 -0.19 26.36
CA GLU A 239 10.58 0.70 27.42
C GLU A 239 10.09 2.15 27.22
N ILE A 240 10.10 2.65 25.98
CA ILE A 240 9.58 3.99 25.65
C ILE A 240 8.06 4.06 25.88
N ALA A 241 7.32 3.05 25.43
CA ALA A 241 5.87 2.99 25.61
C ALA A 241 5.49 2.96 27.10
N ASP A 242 6.20 2.16 27.92
CA ASP A 242 5.91 2.02 29.34
C ASP A 242 6.42 3.22 30.17
N GLY A 243 7.52 3.86 29.73
CA GLY A 243 8.24 4.88 30.49
C GLY A 243 7.92 6.34 30.13
N SER A 244 7.39 6.61 28.94
CA SER A 244 7.18 8.00 28.49
C SER A 244 5.94 8.63 29.12
N LEU A 245 6.13 9.82 29.70
CA LEU A 245 5.03 10.64 30.23
C LEU A 245 4.25 11.36 29.12
N LEU A 246 4.87 11.58 27.96
CA LEU A 246 4.23 12.22 26.82
C LEU A 246 3.35 11.20 26.09
N TYR A 247 2.04 11.47 26.05
CA TYR A 247 1.06 10.58 25.41
C TYR A 247 1.45 10.26 23.97
N ALA A 248 1.79 11.28 23.17
CA ALA A 248 2.11 11.10 21.76
C ALA A 248 3.35 10.20 21.55
N VAL A 249 4.41 10.39 22.34
CA VAL A 249 5.62 9.55 22.28
C VAL A 249 5.30 8.10 22.64
N ARG A 250 4.57 7.88 23.74
CA ARG A 250 4.13 6.53 24.14
C ARG A 250 3.30 5.88 23.03
N ARG A 251 2.32 6.61 22.49
CA ARG A 251 1.41 6.09 21.47
C ARG A 251 2.14 5.76 20.17
N ILE A 252 3.09 6.60 19.75
CA ILE A 252 3.96 6.33 18.60
C ILE A 252 4.73 5.02 18.83
N ALA A 253 5.36 4.84 19.99
CA ALA A 253 6.10 3.61 20.29
C ALA A 253 5.20 2.35 20.26
N GLU A 254 3.97 2.44 20.79
CA GLU A 254 2.96 1.36 20.69
C GLU A 254 2.59 1.05 19.24
N LEU A 255 2.34 2.07 18.42
CA LEU A 255 2.01 1.92 17.00
C LEU A 255 3.15 1.26 16.23
N LEU A 256 4.40 1.63 16.50
CA LEU A 256 5.58 1.03 15.89
C LEU A 256 5.72 -0.46 16.24
N LEU A 257 5.44 -0.84 17.49
CA LEU A 257 5.34 -2.25 17.90
C LEU A 257 4.23 -2.99 17.15
N ASP A 258 3.09 -2.35 16.94
CA ASP A 258 1.98 -2.94 16.20
C ASP A 258 2.29 -3.12 14.71
N VAL A 259 3.01 -2.18 14.08
CA VAL A 259 3.56 -2.36 12.71
C VAL A 259 4.47 -3.58 12.66
N GLY A 260 5.40 -3.71 13.62
CA GLY A 260 6.32 -4.84 13.71
C GLY A 260 5.60 -6.20 13.85
N ARG A 261 4.49 -6.25 14.60
CA ARG A 261 3.67 -7.45 14.79
C ARG A 261 2.86 -7.85 13.56
N ILE A 262 2.37 -6.88 12.79
CA ILE A 262 1.62 -7.16 11.55
C ILE A 262 2.54 -7.78 10.49
N GLY A 263 3.80 -7.33 10.44
CA GLY A 263 4.79 -7.83 9.48
C GLY A 263 4.56 -7.32 8.05
N THR A 264 5.19 -7.98 7.08
CA THR A 264 4.95 -7.73 5.65
C THR A 264 3.67 -8.44 5.21
N VAL A 265 2.82 -7.74 4.47
CA VAL A 265 1.59 -8.32 3.92
C VAL A 265 1.92 -8.82 2.52
N GLY A 266 2.05 -10.15 2.37
CA GLY A 266 2.47 -10.76 1.11
C GLY A 266 1.57 -10.47 -0.10
N ILE A 267 0.32 -10.03 0.13
CA ILE A 267 -0.63 -9.63 -0.93
C ILE A 267 -0.13 -8.40 -1.73
N ALA A 268 0.52 -7.42 -1.08
CA ALA A 268 0.98 -6.20 -1.75
C ALA A 268 2.38 -6.37 -2.40
N GLU A 269 3.24 -7.18 -1.78
CA GLU A 269 4.63 -7.39 -2.23
C GLU A 269 4.70 -7.96 -3.65
N GLY A 270 3.95 -9.03 -3.93
CA GLY A 270 3.93 -9.64 -5.27
C GLY A 270 3.36 -8.72 -6.36
N PHE A 271 2.50 -7.76 -5.99
CA PHE A 271 1.97 -6.78 -6.93
C PHE A 271 3.03 -5.77 -7.35
N HIS A 272 3.74 -5.18 -6.40
CA HIS A 272 4.80 -4.20 -6.71
C HIS A 272 5.99 -4.85 -7.43
N ASP A 273 6.37 -6.08 -7.06
CA ASP A 273 7.43 -6.82 -7.74
C ASP A 273 7.08 -7.08 -9.22
N HIS A 274 5.83 -7.43 -9.51
CA HIS A 274 5.36 -7.62 -10.88
C HIS A 274 5.50 -6.36 -11.74
N HIS A 275 5.13 -5.20 -11.20
CA HIS A 275 5.29 -3.93 -11.90
C HIS A 275 6.77 -3.55 -12.05
N ARG A 276 7.58 -3.73 -11.00
CA ARG A 276 9.02 -3.46 -11.04
C ARG A 276 9.73 -4.30 -12.10
N ASP A 277 9.40 -5.58 -12.21
CA ASP A 277 9.96 -6.49 -13.23
C ASP A 277 9.64 -6.05 -14.67
N GLN A 278 8.62 -5.22 -14.85
CA GLN A 278 8.24 -4.61 -16.14
C GLN A 278 8.80 -3.19 -16.32
N GLY A 279 9.63 -2.73 -15.38
CA GLY A 279 10.16 -1.36 -15.38
C GLY A 279 9.13 -0.31 -14.94
N GLY A 280 8.09 -0.72 -14.20
CA GLY A 280 7.04 0.17 -13.73
C GLY A 280 7.45 1.02 -12.53
N GLU A 281 7.04 2.28 -12.54
CA GLU A 281 7.32 3.32 -11.56
C GLU A 281 6.05 3.69 -10.79
N PHE A 282 6.09 3.60 -9.46
CA PHE A 282 4.90 3.84 -8.65
C PHE A 282 4.71 5.34 -8.40
N VAL A 283 3.54 5.87 -8.76
CA VAL A 283 3.22 7.30 -8.60
C VAL A 283 1.93 7.56 -7.80
N GLY A 284 1.22 6.49 -7.38
CA GLY A 284 -0.08 6.56 -6.71
C GLY A 284 -0.04 6.79 -5.20
N PHE A 285 0.84 7.64 -4.69
CA PHE A 285 1.11 7.78 -3.25
C PHE A 285 -0.13 8.24 -2.45
N GLY A 286 -0.33 7.62 -1.28
CA GLY A 286 -1.38 8.01 -0.33
C GLY A 286 -1.04 9.25 0.48
N ALA A 287 0.25 9.48 0.72
CA ALA A 287 0.74 10.69 1.37
C ALA A 287 2.12 11.09 0.83
N ILE A 288 2.36 12.41 0.79
CA ILE A 288 3.67 13.04 0.67
C ILE A 288 4.05 13.56 2.06
N VAL A 289 5.15 13.06 2.60
CA VAL A 289 5.64 13.34 3.95
C VAL A 289 6.87 14.24 3.86
N GLN A 290 6.70 15.48 4.27
CA GLN A 290 7.67 16.56 4.16
C GLN A 290 8.42 16.78 5.48
N TRP A 291 9.67 17.23 5.37
CA TRP A 291 10.48 17.72 6.48
C TRP A 291 10.00 19.09 6.97
N SER A 292 9.72 20.00 6.05
CA SER A 292 9.16 21.33 6.30
C SER A 292 8.19 21.71 5.20
N ASP A 293 7.34 22.71 5.47
CA ASP A 293 6.40 23.25 4.47
C ASP A 293 7.12 23.87 3.26
N SER A 294 8.41 24.17 3.39
CA SER A 294 9.27 24.76 2.36
C SER A 294 10.15 23.75 1.63
N ASP A 295 10.13 22.47 2.02
CA ASP A 295 11.00 21.48 1.40
C ASP A 295 10.60 21.13 -0.04
N LEU A 296 11.50 20.44 -0.73
CA LEU A 296 11.30 20.06 -2.13
C LEU A 296 10.68 18.67 -2.30
N THR A 297 10.21 18.02 -1.22
CA THR A 297 9.66 16.66 -1.30
C THR A 297 8.50 16.57 -2.28
N GLY A 298 7.61 17.56 -2.24
CA GLY A 298 6.48 17.66 -3.16
C GLY A 298 6.90 17.82 -4.62
N GLU A 299 7.83 18.74 -4.86
CA GLU A 299 8.33 19.03 -6.20
C GLU A 299 9.10 17.84 -6.79
N VAL A 300 9.93 17.17 -5.98
CA VAL A 300 10.60 15.92 -6.37
C VAL A 300 9.58 14.86 -6.74
N ALA A 301 8.54 14.65 -5.91
CA ALA A 301 7.50 13.66 -6.18
C ALA A 301 6.72 13.96 -7.46
N GLU A 302 6.36 15.23 -7.69
CA GLU A 302 5.63 15.66 -8.89
C GLU A 302 6.47 15.49 -10.16
N ARG A 303 7.74 15.90 -10.14
CA ARG A 303 8.65 15.75 -11.29
C ARG A 303 8.98 14.28 -11.59
N TYR A 304 9.20 13.47 -10.56
CA TYR A 304 9.36 12.02 -10.71
C TYR A 304 8.10 11.40 -11.33
N GLY A 305 6.92 11.76 -10.82
CA GLY A 305 5.64 11.30 -11.36
C GLY A 305 5.44 11.71 -12.82
N GLY A 306 5.80 12.96 -13.16
CA GLY A 306 5.78 13.47 -14.53
C GLY A 306 6.67 12.66 -15.46
N ALA A 307 7.92 12.42 -15.08
CA ALA A 307 8.87 11.62 -15.86
C ALA A 307 8.40 10.17 -16.07
N ALA A 308 7.83 9.55 -15.04
CA ALA A 308 7.23 8.21 -15.13
C ALA A 308 6.03 8.20 -16.10
N CYS A 309 5.14 9.20 -16.02
CA CYS A 309 4.00 9.32 -16.92
C CYS A 309 4.41 9.55 -18.38
N GLU A 310 5.40 10.41 -18.62
CA GLU A 310 5.91 10.71 -19.96
C GLU A 310 6.59 9.52 -20.62
N SER A 311 7.28 8.69 -19.82
CA SER A 311 7.89 7.45 -20.27
C SER A 311 6.90 6.27 -20.37
N GLY A 312 5.67 6.44 -19.87
CA GLY A 312 4.62 5.41 -19.88
C GLY A 312 4.94 4.21 -18.97
N THR A 313 5.79 4.43 -17.96
CA THR A 313 6.15 3.43 -16.95
C THR A 313 5.34 3.57 -15.66
N ASP A 314 4.50 4.60 -15.55
CA ASP A 314 3.74 4.90 -14.35
C ASP A 314 2.68 3.82 -14.01
N TYR A 315 2.50 3.57 -12.71
CA TYR A 315 1.33 2.87 -12.19
C TYR A 315 0.85 3.47 -10.86
N TRP A 316 -0.47 3.38 -10.64
CA TRP A 316 -1.19 4.12 -9.59
C TRP A 316 -1.85 3.24 -8.54
N ASP A 317 -2.14 1.99 -8.88
CA ASP A 317 -2.78 1.09 -7.93
C ASP A 317 -1.77 0.66 -6.87
N ALA A 318 -2.16 0.74 -5.61
CA ALA A 318 -1.33 0.33 -4.47
C ALA A 318 -1.33 -1.19 -4.30
N GLY A 319 -2.33 -1.87 -4.86
CA GLY A 319 -2.27 -3.29 -5.05
C GLY A 319 -3.53 -3.89 -5.62
N SER A 320 -3.41 -5.14 -6.06
CA SER A 320 -4.56 -5.93 -6.47
C SER A 320 -4.32 -7.42 -6.25
N VAL A 321 -5.40 -8.13 -6.00
CA VAL A 321 -5.40 -9.59 -5.84
C VAL A 321 -6.54 -10.19 -6.63
N GLY A 322 -6.20 -11.18 -7.46
CA GLY A 322 -7.17 -12.01 -8.16
C GLY A 322 -7.79 -13.01 -7.20
N VAL A 323 -9.10 -13.18 -7.28
CA VAL A 323 -9.86 -14.15 -6.50
C VAL A 323 -10.68 -15.00 -7.45
N ASP A 324 -10.73 -16.31 -7.18
CA ASP A 324 -11.65 -17.18 -7.90
C ASP A 324 -13.09 -16.86 -7.46
N ILE A 325 -13.87 -16.30 -8.39
CA ILE A 325 -15.25 -15.88 -8.12
C ILE A 325 -16.20 -17.06 -7.87
N GLU A 326 -15.76 -18.29 -8.17
CA GLU A 326 -16.50 -19.53 -7.89
C GLU A 326 -16.09 -20.19 -6.56
N ASP A 327 -15.03 -19.72 -5.90
CA ASP A 327 -14.49 -20.31 -4.68
C ASP A 327 -14.67 -19.40 -3.45
N SER A 328 -15.67 -19.74 -2.63
CA SER A 328 -15.94 -19.06 -1.36
C SER A 328 -14.82 -19.19 -0.33
N GLU A 329 -14.07 -20.31 -0.35
CA GLU A 329 -12.96 -20.53 0.58
C GLU A 329 -11.75 -19.67 0.18
N ASP A 330 -11.47 -19.55 -1.12
CA ASP A 330 -10.45 -18.63 -1.65
C ASP A 330 -10.78 -17.19 -1.28
N PHE A 331 -12.00 -16.72 -1.56
CA PHE A 331 -12.42 -15.37 -1.18
C PHE A 331 -12.33 -15.12 0.33
N ALA A 332 -12.75 -16.07 1.18
CA ALA A 332 -12.62 -15.94 2.62
C ALA A 332 -11.16 -15.83 3.07
N ARG A 333 -10.25 -16.64 2.51
CA ARG A 333 -8.81 -16.55 2.77
C ARG A 333 -8.24 -15.20 2.33
N THR A 334 -8.60 -14.70 1.15
CA THR A 334 -8.17 -13.38 0.68
C THR A 334 -8.63 -12.28 1.63
N LEU A 335 -9.86 -12.33 2.15
CA LEU A 335 -10.34 -11.36 3.14
C LEU A 335 -9.53 -11.43 4.44
N ASP A 336 -9.16 -12.62 4.91
CA ASP A 336 -8.35 -12.78 6.10
C ASP A 336 -6.92 -12.26 5.92
N GLU A 337 -6.36 -12.34 4.71
CA GLU A 337 -5.08 -11.72 4.35
C GLU A 337 -5.18 -10.19 4.19
N LEU A 338 -6.32 -9.66 3.73
CA LEU A 338 -6.59 -8.22 3.65
C LEU A 338 -6.76 -7.58 5.03
N ARG A 339 -7.26 -8.30 6.04
CA ARG A 339 -7.50 -7.74 7.39
C ARG A 339 -6.23 -7.13 8.03
N PRO A 340 -5.07 -7.81 8.10
CA PRO A 340 -3.82 -7.21 8.59
C PRO A 340 -3.43 -5.94 7.85
N MET A 341 -3.56 -5.92 6.52
CA MET A 341 -3.28 -4.73 5.70
C MET A 341 -4.21 -3.57 6.04
N LEU A 342 -5.52 -3.80 6.17
CA LEU A 342 -6.47 -2.76 6.57
C LEU A 342 -6.16 -2.20 7.97
N ARG A 343 -5.70 -3.05 8.89
CA ARG A 343 -5.21 -2.61 10.21
C ARG A 343 -3.92 -1.81 10.11
N LEU A 344 -3.02 -2.18 9.21
CA LEU A 344 -1.78 -1.46 8.95
C LEU A 344 -2.08 -0.04 8.43
N ILE A 345 -3.00 0.11 7.48
CA ILE A 345 -3.46 1.42 6.99
C ILE A 345 -3.92 2.30 8.15
N ARG A 346 -4.75 1.76 9.06
CA ARG A 346 -5.21 2.49 10.26
C ARG A 346 -4.05 2.92 11.17
N ILE A 347 -3.07 2.04 11.38
CA ILE A 347 -1.91 2.34 12.23
C ILE A 347 -1.04 3.44 11.61
N LEU A 348 -0.80 3.36 10.30
CA LEU A 348 -0.02 4.37 9.57
C LEU A 348 -0.75 5.72 9.53
N ASP A 349 -2.07 5.69 9.33
CA ASP A 349 -2.92 6.88 9.41
C ASP A 349 -2.80 7.58 10.77
N GLU A 350 -2.93 6.82 11.86
CA GLU A 350 -2.78 7.36 13.22
C GLU A 350 -1.35 7.87 13.47
N LEU A 351 -0.34 7.17 12.97
CA LEU A 351 1.07 7.58 13.08
C LEU A 351 1.34 8.90 12.33
N LEU A 352 0.82 9.04 11.11
CA LEU A 352 0.91 10.27 10.33
C LEU A 352 0.14 11.42 11.00
N TRP A 353 -1.04 11.14 11.53
CA TRP A 353 -1.84 12.13 12.24
C TRP A 353 -1.09 12.64 13.49
N LEU A 354 -0.56 11.74 14.32
CA LEU A 354 0.25 12.10 15.48
C LEU A 354 1.52 12.85 15.09
N ALA A 355 2.22 12.42 14.05
CA ALA A 355 3.50 13.02 13.64
C ALA A 355 3.35 14.40 13.00
N SER A 356 2.14 14.76 12.55
CA SER A 356 1.83 16.05 11.93
C SER A 356 1.20 17.04 12.88
N ASP A 357 1.09 16.70 14.16
CA ASP A 357 0.52 17.57 15.16
C ASP A 357 1.34 18.88 15.29
N PRO A 358 0.70 20.06 15.20
CA PRO A 358 1.39 21.34 15.41
C PRO A 358 2.08 21.48 16.77
N GLU A 359 1.67 20.71 17.79
CA GLU A 359 2.28 20.71 19.13
C GLU A 359 3.77 20.30 19.12
N TRP A 360 4.24 19.63 18.05
CA TRP A 360 5.66 19.30 17.90
C TRP A 360 6.56 20.50 17.54
N SER A 361 5.96 21.65 17.23
CA SER A 361 6.74 22.88 16.97
C SER A 361 7.48 23.32 18.25
N ILE A 362 8.76 23.65 18.10
CA ILE A 362 9.68 23.99 19.21
C ILE A 362 9.14 25.15 20.06
N GLU A 363 8.39 26.09 19.46
CA GLU A 363 7.74 27.19 20.18
C GLU A 363 6.74 26.73 21.26
N THR A 364 6.17 25.53 21.10
CA THR A 364 5.19 24.94 22.02
C THR A 364 5.86 24.17 23.16
N LEU A 365 7.10 23.69 22.96
CA LEU A 365 7.86 22.91 23.94
C LEU A 365 8.80 23.75 24.82
N GLU A 366 8.97 25.05 24.51
CA GLU A 366 9.77 26.01 25.29
C GLU A 366 8.94 26.85 26.30
N GLN A 367 7.63 26.62 26.44
CA GLN A 367 6.84 27.28 27.49
C GLN A 367 6.85 26.45 28.79
N PRO A 368 7.36 27.00 29.91
CA PRO A 368 7.51 26.28 31.19
C PRO A 368 6.20 25.97 31.91
#